data_AF-A0A1Y1LF84-F1
#
_entry.id   AF-A0A1Y1LF84-F1
#
_cell.length_a   1.000
_cell.length_b   1.000
_cell.length_c   1.000
_cell.angle_alpha   90.00
_cell.angle_beta   90.00
_cell.angle_gamma   90.00
#
_symmetry.space_group_name_H-M   'P 1'
#
loop_
_entity.id
_entity.type
_entity.pdbx_description
1 polymer ?
#
loop_
_entity_poly.entity_id
_entity_poly.type
_entity_poly.pdbx_seq_one_letter_code
_entity_poly.pdbx_strand_id
1 'polypeptide(L)'
;TFSGLQNLEVLDISANNLSYLYESTLHPLASLKNLYMEHNFVSSFDPYDLVYHIPSLKIVALNHNRWNCKSLLNIFSYLKSRGVAIAQGTRNTAANIHGIACETNSRPLITDPSGNNDTLH
;
A
#
# COMPACT_ATOMS: atom_id res chain seq x y z
N THR A 1 -3.40 16.25 10.19
CA THR A 1 -4.81 15.90 9.92
C THR A 1 -5.31 16.73 8.75
N PHE A 2 -6.15 16.17 7.88
CA PHE A 2 -6.79 16.88 6.76
C PHE A 2 -8.15 17.50 7.16
N SER A 3 -8.30 17.91 8.41
CA SER A 3 -9.52 18.53 8.93
C SER A 3 -9.92 19.75 8.09
N GLY A 4 -11.21 19.85 7.74
CA GLY A 4 -11.75 20.93 6.92
C GLY A 4 -11.84 20.61 5.42
N LEU A 5 -11.25 19.51 4.95
CA LEU A 5 -11.27 19.08 3.55
C LEU A 5 -12.36 18.01 3.27
N GLN A 6 -13.53 18.14 3.88
CA GLN A 6 -14.59 17.13 3.81
C GLN A 6 -15.13 16.89 2.40
N ASN A 7 -15.02 17.89 1.52
CA ASN A 7 -15.45 17.81 0.11
C ASN A 7 -14.34 17.40 -0.84
N LEU A 8 -13.12 17.10 -0.35
CA LEU A 8 -12.01 16.67 -1.20
C LEU A 8 -12.32 15.30 -1.79
N GLU A 9 -12.36 15.20 -3.12
CA GLU A 9 -12.65 13.94 -3.81
C GLU A 9 -11.39 13.20 -4.25
N VAL A 10 -10.29 13.92 -4.45
CA VAL A 10 -9.01 13.36 -4.91
C VAL A 10 -7.90 13.84 -4.00
N LEU A 11 -7.14 12.89 -3.47
CA LEU A 11 -5.92 13.15 -2.72
C LEU A 11 -4.77 12.44 -3.42
N ASP A 12 -3.80 13.22 -3.87
CA ASP A 12 -2.55 12.73 -4.43
C ASP A 12 -1.41 13.09 -3.49
N ILE A 13 -0.83 12.06 -2.87
CA ILE A 13 0.37 12.11 -2.03
C ILE A 13 1.46 11.20 -2.60
N SER A 14 1.35 10.85 -3.88
CA SER A 14 2.33 10.02 -4.58
C SER A 14 3.69 10.71 -4.68
N ALA A 15 4.73 9.93 -4.96
CA ALA A 15 6.10 10.43 -5.19
C ALA A 15 6.65 11.28 -4.01
N ASN A 16 6.39 10.81 -2.80
CA ASN A 16 6.91 11.39 -1.56
C ASN A 16 7.79 10.35 -0.82
N ASN A 17 8.26 10.70 0.37
CA ASN A 17 9.11 9.84 1.20
C ASN A 17 8.34 9.28 2.42
N LEU A 18 7.03 9.05 2.30
CA LEU A 18 6.21 8.57 3.40
C LEU A 18 6.59 7.13 3.76
N SER A 19 7.06 6.92 4.97
CA SER A 19 7.25 5.56 5.53
C SER A 19 6.01 5.07 6.26
N TYR A 20 5.16 5.99 6.71
CA TYR A 20 3.92 5.73 7.43
C TYR A 20 2.83 6.67 6.93
N LEU A 21 1.62 6.15 6.80
CA LEU A 21 0.39 6.90 6.58
C LEU A 21 -0.65 6.33 7.53
N TYR A 22 -0.93 7.04 8.63
CA TYR A 22 -1.98 6.63 9.54
C TYR A 22 -3.34 6.93 8.91
N GLU A 23 -4.19 5.94 8.81
CA GLU A 23 -5.53 6.02 8.20
C GLU A 23 -6.37 7.11 8.89
N SER A 24 -6.16 7.31 10.19
CA SER A 24 -6.78 8.37 10.99
C SER A 24 -6.52 9.79 10.49
N THR A 25 -5.43 10.00 9.75
CA THR A 25 -5.16 11.29 9.12
C THR A 25 -6.13 11.59 7.98
N LEU A 26 -6.68 10.53 7.35
CA LEU A 26 -7.58 10.58 6.19
C LEU A 26 -9.07 10.54 6.60
N HIS A 27 -9.40 10.15 7.84
CA HIS A 27 -10.80 10.07 8.31
C HIS A 27 -11.66 11.31 8.04
N PRO A 28 -11.15 12.55 8.14
CA PRO A 28 -11.96 13.73 7.81
C PRO A 28 -12.39 13.84 6.34
N LEU A 29 -11.79 13.07 5.43
CA LEU A 29 -11.99 13.13 3.99
C LEU A 29 -13.18 12.26 3.53
N ALA A 30 -14.37 12.47 4.11
CA ALA A 30 -15.54 11.61 3.87
C ALA A 30 -16.00 11.51 2.40
N SER A 31 -15.70 12.54 1.58
CA SER A 31 -16.03 12.56 0.14
C SER A 31 -14.91 12.00 -0.75
N LEU A 32 -13.81 11.52 -0.18
CA LEU A 32 -12.67 11.06 -0.96
C LEU A 32 -13.04 9.84 -1.80
N LYS A 33 -12.76 9.93 -3.10
CA LYS A 33 -13.00 8.89 -4.09
C LYS A 33 -11.69 8.27 -4.58
N ASN A 34 -10.64 9.08 -4.73
CA ASN A 34 -9.38 8.62 -5.27
C ASN A 34 -8.23 8.96 -4.32
N LEU A 35 -7.46 7.94 -3.96
CA LEU A 35 -6.25 8.06 -3.16
C LEU A 35 -5.04 7.56 -3.97
N TYR A 36 -4.13 8.46 -4.30
CA TYR A 36 -2.85 8.14 -4.93
C TYR A 36 -1.74 8.24 -3.89
N MET A 37 -1.08 7.14 -3.60
CA MET A 37 -0.01 7.05 -2.60
C MET A 37 1.17 6.18 -3.07
N GLU A 38 1.23 5.93 -4.38
CA GLU A 38 2.32 5.23 -5.02
C GLU A 38 3.65 6.00 -4.91
N HIS A 39 4.77 5.32 -5.14
CA HIS A 39 6.11 5.91 -5.05
C HIS A 39 6.38 6.53 -3.67
N ASN A 40 6.19 5.73 -2.64
CA ASN A 40 6.51 6.04 -1.24
C ASN A 40 7.23 4.83 -0.61
N PHE A 41 7.37 4.82 0.73
CA PHE A 41 7.99 3.74 1.50
C PHE A 41 7.03 3.06 2.48
N VAL A 42 5.73 3.16 2.24
CA VAL A 42 4.69 2.59 3.11
C VAL A 42 4.76 1.07 3.07
N SER A 43 4.69 0.44 4.24
CA SER A 43 4.74 -1.03 4.38
C SER A 43 3.50 -1.63 5.06
N SER A 44 2.67 -0.78 5.68
CA SER A 44 1.44 -1.15 6.36
C SER A 44 0.30 -0.24 5.93
N PHE A 45 -0.89 -0.82 5.78
CA PHE A 45 -2.11 -0.11 5.43
C PHE A 45 -3.29 -0.94 5.92
N ASP A 46 -4.18 -0.33 6.69
CA ASP A 46 -5.42 -0.94 7.18
C ASP A 46 -6.60 -0.56 6.28
N PRO A 47 -6.99 -1.43 5.34
CA PRO A 47 -8.06 -1.13 4.42
C PRO A 47 -9.44 -1.17 5.10
N TYR A 48 -9.56 -1.84 6.26
CA TYR A 48 -10.83 -1.94 7.00
C TYR A 48 -11.17 -0.61 7.65
N ASP A 49 -10.20 -0.03 8.37
CA ASP A 49 -10.35 1.28 9.00
C ASP A 49 -10.59 2.40 7.96
N LEU A 50 -9.85 2.36 6.85
CA LEU A 50 -10.00 3.36 5.79
C LEU A 50 -11.39 3.34 5.17
N VAL A 51 -11.90 2.17 4.75
CA VAL A 51 -13.21 2.07 4.08
C VAL A 51 -14.36 2.33 5.06
N TYR A 52 -14.17 2.07 6.35
CA TYR A 52 -15.16 2.41 7.38
C TYR A 52 -15.37 3.93 7.48
N HIS A 53 -14.30 4.71 7.49
CA HIS A 53 -14.36 6.18 7.62
C HIS A 53 -14.52 6.91 6.28
N ILE A 54 -14.15 6.27 5.17
CA ILE A 54 -14.19 6.85 3.82
C ILE A 54 -15.02 5.93 2.89
N PRO A 55 -16.34 5.86 3.07
CA PRO A 55 -17.20 4.95 2.30
C PRO A 55 -17.32 5.34 0.82
N SER A 56 -16.94 6.57 0.47
CA SER A 56 -16.96 7.10 -0.90
C SER A 56 -15.80 6.60 -1.76
N LEU A 57 -14.79 5.95 -1.17
CA LEU A 57 -13.56 5.55 -1.85
C LEU A 57 -13.86 4.60 -3.02
N LYS A 58 -13.20 4.86 -4.16
CA LYS A 58 -13.37 4.11 -5.41
C LYS A 58 -12.05 3.61 -5.98
N ILE A 59 -10.98 4.38 -5.85
CA ILE A 59 -9.69 4.06 -6.45
C ILE A 59 -8.58 4.27 -5.43
N VAL A 60 -7.68 3.29 -5.31
CA VAL A 60 -6.43 3.41 -4.57
C VAL A 60 -5.26 2.99 -5.44
N ALA A 61 -4.20 3.80 -5.48
CA ALA A 61 -2.94 3.44 -6.11
C ALA A 61 -1.86 3.20 -5.06
N LEU A 62 -1.35 1.95 -5.02
CA LEU A 62 -0.44 1.47 -3.98
C LEU A 62 0.95 1.12 -4.53
N ASN A 63 1.20 1.27 -5.83
CA ASN A 63 2.42 0.78 -6.46
C ASN A 63 3.69 1.46 -5.89
N HIS A 64 4.86 0.85 -6.06
CA HIS A 64 6.13 1.42 -5.59
C HIS A 64 6.10 1.81 -4.10
N ASN A 65 5.79 0.84 -3.25
CA ASN A 65 5.82 0.89 -1.80
C ASN A 65 6.47 -0.40 -1.27
N ARG A 66 6.62 -0.55 0.05
CA ARG A 66 7.33 -1.67 0.70
C ARG A 66 6.39 -2.71 1.28
N TRP A 67 5.45 -3.19 0.47
CA TRP A 67 4.42 -4.11 0.95
C TRP A 67 4.97 -5.48 1.27
N ASN A 68 4.52 -6.07 2.36
CA ASN A 68 4.56 -7.51 2.51
C ASN A 68 3.51 -8.17 1.59
N CYS A 69 3.86 -9.25 0.88
CA CYS A 69 2.94 -9.89 -0.07
C CYS A 69 1.65 -10.43 0.57
N LYS A 70 1.70 -10.94 1.79
CA LYS A 70 0.50 -11.43 2.50
C LYS A 70 -0.41 -10.25 2.84
N SER A 71 0.15 -9.16 3.35
CA SER A 71 -0.61 -7.93 3.64
C SER A 71 -1.22 -7.35 2.37
N LEU A 72 -0.44 -7.28 1.28
CA LEU A 72 -0.92 -6.77 0.00
C LEU A 72 -2.07 -7.61 -0.55
N LEU A 73 -2.00 -8.95 -0.46
CA LEU A 73 -3.09 -9.83 -0.87
C LEU A 73 -4.38 -9.57 -0.06
N ASN A 74 -4.26 -9.33 1.24
CA ASN A 74 -5.39 -9.00 2.11
C ASN A 74 -6.00 -7.66 1.74
N ILE A 75 -5.16 -6.65 1.48
CA ILE A 75 -5.60 -5.32 1.00
C ILE A 75 -6.37 -5.46 -0.31
N PHE A 76 -5.81 -6.19 -1.28
CA PHE A 76 -6.48 -6.47 -2.55
C PHE A 76 -7.84 -7.14 -2.37
N SER A 77 -7.87 -8.21 -1.57
CA SER A 77 -9.09 -8.99 -1.35
C SER A 77 -10.18 -8.14 -0.70
N TYR A 78 -9.83 -7.39 0.34
CA TYR A 78 -10.79 -6.57 1.07
C TYR A 78 -11.30 -5.40 0.23
N LEU A 79 -10.41 -4.58 -0.34
CA LEU A 79 -10.82 -3.42 -1.15
C LEU A 79 -11.69 -3.84 -2.34
N LYS A 80 -11.33 -4.93 -3.01
CA LYS A 80 -12.14 -5.50 -4.10
C LYS A 80 -13.53 -5.93 -3.61
N SER A 81 -13.64 -6.57 -2.45
CA SER A 81 -14.93 -6.96 -1.86
C SER A 81 -15.84 -5.76 -1.53
N ARG A 82 -15.25 -4.58 -1.34
CA ARG A 82 -15.95 -3.32 -1.07
C ARG A 82 -16.22 -2.48 -2.32
N GLY A 83 -15.88 -2.99 -3.52
CA GLY A 83 -16.03 -2.28 -4.78
C GLY A 83 -15.02 -1.15 -4.97
N VAL A 84 -13.89 -1.19 -4.26
CA VAL A 84 -12.76 -0.27 -4.42
C VAL A 84 -11.77 -0.89 -5.40
N ALA A 85 -11.49 -0.20 -6.49
CA ALA A 85 -10.49 -0.59 -7.46
C ALA A 85 -9.08 -0.24 -6.96
N ILE A 86 -8.13 -1.13 -7.22
CA ILE A 86 -6.71 -0.85 -6.98
C ILE A 86 -6.05 -0.67 -8.34
N ALA A 87 -5.34 0.44 -8.53
CA ALA A 87 -4.61 0.71 -9.75
C ALA A 87 -3.56 -0.38 -9.99
N GLN A 88 -3.54 -0.94 -11.20
CA GLN A 88 -2.59 -1.99 -11.55
C GLN A 88 -1.17 -1.46 -11.53
N GLY A 89 -0.24 -2.27 -11.05
CA GLY A 89 1.18 -1.93 -11.15
C GLY A 89 1.77 -2.36 -12.49
N THR A 90 2.97 -1.87 -12.78
CA THR A 90 3.69 -2.12 -14.03
C THR A 90 4.82 -3.14 -13.89
N ARG A 91 5.07 -3.66 -12.68
CA ARG A 91 6.20 -4.56 -12.43
C ARG A 91 5.86 -5.99 -12.80
N ASN A 92 6.75 -6.62 -13.55
CA ASN A 92 6.73 -8.04 -13.89
C ASN A 92 7.78 -8.85 -13.09
N THR A 93 8.11 -8.42 -11.87
CA THR A 93 9.06 -9.10 -10.99
C THR A 93 8.49 -10.42 -10.45
N ALA A 94 9.34 -11.38 -10.06
CA ALA A 94 8.89 -12.69 -9.58
C ALA A 94 7.93 -12.62 -8.37
N ALA A 95 8.09 -11.64 -7.48
CA ALA A 95 7.16 -11.35 -6.39
C ALA A 95 6.35 -10.08 -6.71
N ASN A 96 5.10 -10.26 -7.13
CA ASN A 96 4.15 -9.17 -7.33
C ASN A 96 2.70 -9.68 -7.18
N ILE A 97 1.78 -8.76 -6.89
CA ILE A 97 0.34 -9.01 -6.94
C ILE A 97 -0.25 -7.99 -7.92
N HIS A 98 -0.78 -8.49 -9.05
CA HIS A 98 -1.35 -7.66 -10.11
C HIS A 98 -0.42 -6.50 -10.56
N GLY A 99 0.88 -6.79 -10.68
CA GLY A 99 1.89 -5.83 -11.11
C GLY A 99 2.43 -4.91 -10.00
N ILE A 100 1.89 -4.98 -8.78
CA ILE A 100 2.41 -4.26 -7.62
C ILE A 100 3.44 -5.14 -6.92
N ALA A 101 4.68 -4.66 -6.81
CA ALA A 101 5.75 -5.38 -6.12
C ALA A 101 5.45 -5.54 -4.63
N CYS A 102 5.90 -6.66 -4.08
CA CYS A 102 5.84 -6.95 -2.65
C CYS A 102 7.01 -7.85 -2.25
N GLU A 103 7.30 -7.84 -0.96
CA GLU A 103 8.33 -8.66 -0.34
C GLU A 103 7.67 -9.82 0.42
N THR A 104 8.18 -11.02 0.25
CA THR A 104 7.86 -12.14 1.15
C THR A 104 8.81 -12.03 2.35
N ASN A 105 8.31 -12.22 3.57
CA ASN A 105 9.16 -12.22 4.79
C ASN A 105 10.23 -13.34 4.78
N SER A 106 10.25 -14.16 3.73
CA SER A 106 11.40 -14.98 3.38
C SER A 106 12.42 -14.08 2.68
N ARG A 107 13.38 -13.52 3.43
CA ARG A 107 14.74 -13.49 2.86
C ARG A 107 14.95 -14.88 2.27
N PRO A 108 15.33 -15.04 0.99
CA PRO A 108 16.04 -16.25 0.66
C PRO A 108 17.22 -16.26 1.63
N LEU A 109 17.36 -17.30 2.43
CA LEU A 109 18.71 -17.69 2.82
C LEU A 109 19.40 -17.87 1.47
N ILE A 110 20.18 -16.87 1.07
CA ILE A 110 21.24 -17.10 0.11
C ILE A 110 22.16 -18.05 0.87
N THR A 111 21.91 -19.35 0.77
CA THR A 111 22.99 -20.32 0.93
C THR A 111 23.85 -20.06 -0.28
N ASP A 112 24.84 -19.18 -0.11
CA ASP A 112 26.04 -19.24 -0.91
C ASP A 112 26.50 -20.71 -0.89
N PRO A 113 26.80 -21.35 -2.04
CA PRO A 113 27.40 -22.68 -2.04
C PRO A 113 28.70 -22.76 -1.22
N SER A 114 29.25 -21.64 -0.75
CA SER A 114 30.44 -21.57 0.11
C SER A 114 30.20 -21.68 1.63
N GLY A 115 28.96 -21.62 2.13
CA GLY A 115 28.66 -21.94 3.54
C GLY A 115 29.32 -21.04 4.60
N ASN A 116 29.62 -19.77 4.30
CA ASN A 116 30.22 -18.85 5.28
C ASN A 116 29.21 -17.77 5.73
N ASN A 117 28.98 -17.72 7.04
CA ASN A 117 28.03 -16.82 7.68
C ASN A 117 28.77 -15.57 8.16
N ASP A 118 29.04 -14.63 7.25
CA ASP A 118 29.62 -13.34 7.61
C ASP A 118 28.53 -12.36 8.04
N THR A 119 28.43 -12.18 9.36
CA THR A 119 27.76 -11.03 9.98
C THR A 119 28.54 -9.76 9.65
N LEU A 120 27.96 -8.90 8.81
CA LEU A 120 28.36 -7.49 8.70
C LEU A 120 27.43 -6.66 9.59
N HIS A 121 28.04 -6.20 10.70
CA HIS A 121 27.64 -5.21 11.72
C HIS A 121 26.19 -4.72 11.80
#